data_AF-A0A2K8ZU51-F1
#
_entry.id   AF-A0A2K8ZU51-F1
#
_cell.length_a   1.000
_cell.length_b   1.000
_cell.length_c   1.000
_cell.angle_alpha   90.00
_cell.angle_beta   90.00
_cell.angle_gamma   90.00
#
_symmetry.space_group_name_H-M   'P 1'
#
loop_
_entity.id
_entity.type
_entity.pdbx_description
1 polymer ?
#
loop_
_entity_poly.entity_id
_entity_poly.type
_entity_poly.pdbx_seq_one_letter_code
_entity_poly.pdbx_strand_id
1 'polypeptide(L)'
;MSILKNKKGMGLPMVLGITVFVIGLSATLMSYIIFQSRIVDYDIDESEVYHNAVSTVSSALNYMSRNPDMTEAEILSLANYLNLTIEKNENGLYVITSSIDETNEVVSYMTGSTQNTDIDDVIFDYDGQEETFELSPVITSETLLSDYMPTYVINSMDLQDAPEDLNSYDDVMNYMEELADQGVINEVSSSSLENMNTAIVSENTYVQGEVEIDRNQDLIVSDDSILFIDGNLKLDRDSVVYGNIVINGDVEIERNDIQIVATLYIQGDLVISNNLTLGTIDRPTFIFVTGDVKISNNVTGYAYIVADNVTMGNNVNIIGGIYTHQAFDYGNNVYIEDNFTLDISKLYDFAVPNQITIESDDPNDPGTDSEVVFTYPKLN
;
A
#
# COMPACT_ATOMS: atom_id res chain seq x y z
N MET A 1 -75.18 19.56 12.31
CA MET A 1 -75.38 19.61 10.85
C MET A 1 -74.79 20.92 10.32
N SER A 2 -73.57 20.92 9.76
CA SER A 2 -73.14 21.95 8.77
C SER A 2 -71.72 21.78 8.22
N ILE A 3 -70.89 20.82 8.66
CA ILE A 3 -69.52 20.69 8.12
C ILE A 3 -69.44 19.73 6.90
N LEU A 4 -70.53 19.02 6.59
CA LEU A 4 -70.61 18.09 5.44
C LEU A 4 -71.41 18.60 4.22
N LYS A 5 -71.53 19.92 4.03
CA LYS A 5 -72.30 20.51 2.91
C LYS A 5 -71.54 21.54 2.07
N ASN A 6 -70.30 21.24 1.69
CA ASN A 6 -69.66 21.91 0.54
C ASN A 6 -68.76 20.91 -0.22
N LYS A 7 -69.39 19.97 -0.94
CA LYS A 7 -68.76 19.36 -2.11
C LYS A 7 -68.71 20.41 -3.23
N LYS A 8 -67.84 21.41 -3.09
CA LYS A 8 -67.42 22.23 -4.24
C LYS A 8 -66.33 21.42 -4.93
N GLY A 9 -66.64 20.86 -6.10
CA GLY A 9 -65.65 20.15 -6.91
C GLY A 9 -64.43 21.04 -7.12
N MET A 10 -63.24 20.48 -6.95
CA MET A 10 -61.99 21.14 -7.31
C MET A 10 -62.14 21.69 -8.73
N GLY A 11 -61.84 22.98 -8.92
CA GLY A 11 -61.84 23.58 -10.24
C GLY A 11 -60.85 22.86 -11.14
N LEU A 12 -61.21 22.65 -12.41
CA LEU A 12 -60.38 22.01 -13.44
C LEU A 12 -58.91 22.46 -13.42
N PRO A 13 -58.58 23.76 -13.22
CA PRO A 13 -57.18 24.22 -13.16
C PRO A 13 -56.37 23.65 -11.98
N MET A 14 -57.02 23.41 -10.84
CA MET A 14 -56.38 22.86 -9.64
C MET A 14 -56.06 21.37 -9.82
N VAL A 15 -56.97 20.63 -10.44
CA VAL A 15 -56.75 19.21 -10.79
C VAL A 15 -55.62 19.09 -11.80
N LEU A 16 -55.60 19.95 -12.83
CA LEU A 16 -54.51 20.01 -13.81
C LEU A 16 -53.15 20.33 -13.15
N GLY A 17 -53.12 21.30 -12.23
CA GLY A 17 -51.89 21.65 -11.49
C GLY A 17 -51.35 20.49 -10.67
N ILE A 18 -52.21 19.75 -9.96
CA ILE A 18 -51.80 18.56 -9.19
C ILE A 18 -51.32 17.45 -10.12
N THR A 19 -52.04 17.18 -11.22
CA THR A 19 -51.64 16.14 -12.18
C THR A 19 -50.29 16.43 -12.82
N VAL A 20 -50.05 17.68 -13.25
CA VAL A 20 -48.75 18.10 -13.81
C VAL A 20 -47.64 18.00 -12.77
N PHE A 21 -47.92 18.38 -11.52
CA PHE A 21 -46.95 18.26 -10.43
C PHE A 21 -46.60 16.79 -10.12
N VAL A 22 -47.59 15.89 -10.08
CA VAL A 22 -47.38 14.46 -9.86
C VAL A 22 -46.60 13.83 -11.02
N ILE A 23 -46.94 14.18 -12.27
CA ILE A 23 -46.19 13.70 -13.45
C ILE A 23 -44.76 14.24 -13.42
N GLY A 24 -44.56 15.52 -13.08
CA GLY A 24 -43.23 16.12 -12.96
C GLY A 24 -42.38 15.44 -11.90
N LEU A 25 -42.91 15.25 -10.69
CA LEU A 25 -42.22 14.51 -9.63
C LEU A 25 -41.91 13.07 -10.03
N SER A 26 -42.87 12.37 -10.66
CA SER A 26 -42.68 10.98 -11.08
C SER A 26 -41.59 10.87 -12.17
N ALA A 27 -41.56 11.80 -13.12
CA ALA A 27 -40.55 11.86 -14.16
C ALA A 27 -39.16 12.18 -13.59
N THR A 28 -39.05 13.14 -12.66
CA THR A 28 -37.78 13.46 -12.00
C THR A 28 -37.26 12.30 -11.17
N LEU A 29 -38.13 11.62 -10.41
CA LEU A 29 -37.77 10.44 -9.64
C LEU A 29 -37.29 9.31 -10.55
N MET A 30 -38.01 9.06 -11.65
CA MET A 30 -37.65 8.03 -12.63
C MET A 30 -36.31 8.33 -13.30
N SER A 31 -36.06 9.57 -13.72
CA SER A 31 -34.77 9.97 -14.28
C SER A 31 -33.65 9.79 -13.27
N TYR A 32 -33.85 10.19 -12.01
CA TYR A 32 -32.86 10.01 -10.96
C TYR A 32 -32.52 8.52 -10.73
N ILE A 33 -33.52 7.65 -10.66
CA ILE A 33 -33.32 6.20 -10.51
C ILE A 33 -32.55 5.62 -11.70
N ILE A 34 -32.88 6.03 -12.94
CA ILE A 34 -32.19 5.54 -14.14
C ILE A 34 -30.73 6.01 -14.17
N PHE A 35 -30.45 7.27 -13.79
CA PHE A 35 -29.07 7.76 -13.73
C PHE A 35 -28.25 7.04 -12.66
N GLN A 36 -28.82 6.86 -11.46
CA GLN A 36 -28.14 6.11 -10.39
C GLN A 36 -27.87 4.66 -10.79
N SER A 37 -28.84 3.98 -11.41
CA SER A 37 -28.66 2.62 -11.92
C SER A 37 -27.50 2.54 -12.91
N ARG A 38 -27.41 3.50 -13.85
CA ARG A 38 -26.32 3.51 -14.84
C ARG A 38 -24.95 3.77 -14.24
N ILE A 39 -24.88 4.61 -13.20
CA ILE A 39 -23.63 4.86 -12.48
C ILE A 39 -23.19 3.58 -11.79
N VAL A 40 -24.10 2.92 -11.07
CA VAL A 40 -23.82 1.63 -10.42
C VAL A 40 -23.40 0.56 -11.43
N ASP A 41 -24.11 0.44 -12.55
CA ASP A 41 -23.76 -0.54 -13.60
C ASP A 41 -22.37 -0.26 -14.18
N TYR A 42 -21.99 1.02 -14.33
CA TYR A 42 -20.67 1.41 -14.82
C TYR A 42 -19.56 1.09 -13.80
N ASP A 43 -19.77 1.43 -12.52
CA ASP A 43 -18.80 1.15 -11.45
C ASP A 43 -18.58 -0.37 -11.28
N ILE A 44 -19.64 -1.17 -11.46
CA ILE A 44 -19.55 -2.63 -11.44
C ILE A 44 -18.72 -3.15 -12.62
N ASP A 45 -18.98 -2.65 -13.83
CA ASP A 45 -18.28 -3.10 -15.05
C ASP A 45 -16.77 -2.77 -14.96
N GLU A 46 -16.42 -1.55 -14.55
CA GLU A 46 -15.03 -1.14 -14.33
C GLU A 46 -14.34 -2.02 -13.25
N SER A 47 -15.03 -2.27 -12.14
CA SER A 47 -14.51 -3.15 -11.07
C SER A 47 -14.31 -4.59 -11.57
N GLU A 48 -15.26 -5.14 -12.33
CA GLU A 48 -15.16 -6.50 -12.88
C GLU A 48 -14.02 -6.61 -13.89
N VAL A 49 -13.85 -5.62 -14.78
CA VAL A 49 -12.75 -5.60 -15.76
C VAL A 49 -11.40 -5.50 -15.04
N TYR A 50 -11.26 -4.63 -14.04
CA TYR A 50 -10.05 -4.53 -13.23
C TYR A 50 -9.72 -5.85 -12.53
N HIS A 51 -10.69 -6.45 -11.81
CA HIS A 51 -10.48 -7.72 -11.12
C HIS A 51 -10.12 -8.86 -12.07
N ASN A 52 -10.73 -8.88 -13.26
CA ASN A 52 -10.38 -9.85 -14.30
C ASN A 52 -8.96 -9.64 -14.81
N ALA A 53 -8.54 -8.38 -15.04
CA ALA A 53 -7.18 -8.05 -15.45
C ALA A 53 -6.14 -8.49 -14.40
N VAL A 54 -6.33 -8.13 -13.13
CA VAL A 54 -5.49 -8.57 -12.00
C VAL A 54 -5.41 -10.10 -11.94
N SER A 55 -6.56 -10.79 -11.95
CA SER A 55 -6.62 -12.25 -11.90
C SER A 55 -5.89 -12.92 -13.07
N THR A 56 -5.97 -12.31 -14.25
CA THR A 56 -5.30 -12.80 -15.46
C THR A 56 -3.78 -12.65 -15.37
N VAL A 57 -3.30 -11.48 -14.91
CA VAL A 57 -1.87 -11.25 -14.67
C VAL A 57 -1.35 -12.17 -13.57
N SER A 58 -2.04 -12.28 -12.43
CA SER A 58 -1.69 -13.23 -11.36
C SER A 58 -1.63 -14.67 -11.84
N SER A 59 -2.54 -15.08 -12.73
CA SER A 59 -2.53 -16.43 -13.30
C SER A 59 -1.31 -16.66 -14.19
N ALA A 60 -0.89 -15.67 -14.97
CA ALA A 60 0.31 -15.73 -15.79
C ALA A 60 1.57 -15.82 -14.93
N LEU A 61 1.70 -14.95 -13.92
CA LEU A 61 2.80 -14.96 -12.95
C LEU A 61 2.95 -16.32 -12.27
N ASN A 62 1.87 -16.84 -11.69
CA ASN A 62 1.86 -18.13 -11.02
C ASN A 62 2.19 -19.30 -11.96
N TYR A 63 1.81 -19.20 -13.23
CA TYR A 63 2.15 -20.22 -14.22
C TYR A 63 3.64 -20.14 -14.58
N MET A 64 4.17 -18.94 -14.81
CA MET A 64 5.57 -18.70 -15.16
C MET A 64 6.50 -19.04 -13.98
N SER A 65 6.13 -18.70 -12.74
CA SER A 65 6.94 -18.99 -11.56
C SER A 65 7.12 -20.48 -11.32
N ARG A 66 6.09 -21.28 -11.63
CA ARG A 66 6.14 -22.75 -11.57
C ARG A 66 6.88 -23.38 -12.75
N ASN A 67 7.14 -22.62 -13.81
CA ASN A 67 7.78 -23.10 -15.03
C ASN A 67 8.88 -22.10 -15.48
N PRO A 68 9.96 -21.93 -14.71
CA PRO A 68 10.98 -20.90 -14.98
C PRO A 68 11.71 -21.10 -16.32
N ASP A 69 11.78 -22.35 -16.82
CA ASP A 69 12.47 -22.70 -18.08
C ASP A 69 11.60 -22.55 -19.34
N MET A 70 10.51 -21.77 -19.28
CA MET A 70 9.64 -21.55 -20.43
C MET A 70 10.39 -20.90 -21.61
N THR A 71 10.20 -21.46 -22.79
CA THR A 71 10.72 -20.88 -24.03
C THR A 71 9.93 -19.62 -24.41
N GLU A 72 10.53 -18.71 -25.18
CA GLU A 72 9.85 -17.51 -25.70
C GLU A 72 8.55 -17.84 -26.45
N ALA A 73 8.50 -18.99 -27.15
CA ALA A 73 7.30 -19.44 -27.86
C ALA A 73 6.18 -19.89 -26.90
N GLU A 74 6.53 -20.48 -25.76
CA GLU A 74 5.57 -20.87 -24.71
C GLU A 74 5.04 -19.63 -23.98
N ILE A 75 5.91 -18.67 -23.65
CA ILE A 75 5.52 -17.38 -23.05
C ILE A 75 4.57 -16.63 -23.99
N LEU A 76 4.91 -16.54 -25.28
CA LEU A 76 4.04 -15.91 -26.27
C LEU A 76 2.70 -16.66 -26.41
N SER A 77 2.69 -17.98 -26.28
CA SER A 77 1.44 -18.76 -26.33
C SER A 77 0.57 -18.50 -25.09
N LEU A 78 1.18 -18.37 -23.91
CA LEU A 78 0.50 -18.00 -22.66
C LEU A 78 -0.08 -16.59 -22.76
N ALA A 79 0.72 -15.62 -23.21
CA ALA A 79 0.32 -14.23 -23.41
C ALA A 79 -0.90 -14.14 -24.34
N ASN A 80 -0.88 -14.85 -25.49
CA ASN A 80 -2.01 -14.89 -26.41
C ASN A 80 -3.24 -15.61 -25.83
N TYR A 81 -3.05 -16.64 -25.01
CA TYR A 81 -4.15 -17.39 -24.39
C TYR A 81 -4.88 -16.55 -23.34
N LEU A 82 -4.11 -15.81 -22.54
CA LEU A 82 -4.62 -14.94 -21.47
C LEU A 82 -4.93 -13.52 -21.94
N ASN A 83 -4.66 -13.19 -23.21
CA ASN A 83 -4.81 -11.83 -23.77
C ASN A 83 -3.99 -10.78 -22.99
N LEU A 84 -2.72 -11.10 -22.74
CA LEU A 84 -1.73 -10.27 -22.05
C LEU A 84 -0.61 -9.86 -23.01
N THR A 85 0.10 -8.81 -22.65
CA THR A 85 1.42 -8.48 -23.19
C THR A 85 2.48 -8.95 -22.19
N ILE A 86 3.48 -9.69 -22.66
CA ILE A 86 4.62 -10.13 -21.83
C ILE A 86 5.90 -9.77 -22.57
N GLU A 87 6.68 -8.85 -22.01
CA GLU A 87 7.94 -8.37 -22.56
C GLU A 87 9.08 -8.70 -21.61
N LYS A 88 10.28 -9.00 -22.14
CA LYS A 88 11.47 -9.29 -21.33
C LYS A 88 12.55 -8.25 -21.63
N ASN A 89 13.11 -7.63 -20.58
CA ASN A 89 14.21 -6.68 -20.71
C ASN A 89 15.59 -7.37 -20.77
N GLU A 90 16.66 -6.59 -20.92
CA GLU A 90 18.04 -7.11 -21.03
C GLU A 90 18.54 -7.78 -19.74
N ASN A 91 18.04 -7.37 -18.58
CA ASN A 91 18.39 -7.91 -17.25
C ASN A 91 17.58 -9.17 -16.90
N GLY A 92 16.67 -9.60 -17.78
CA GLY A 92 15.85 -10.78 -17.58
C GLY A 92 14.56 -10.55 -16.79
N LEU A 93 14.21 -9.29 -16.51
CA LEU A 93 12.93 -8.89 -15.96
C LEU A 93 11.83 -9.02 -17.02
N TYR A 94 10.75 -9.69 -16.66
CA TYR A 94 9.52 -9.77 -17.43
C TYR A 94 8.55 -8.71 -16.94
N VAL A 95 7.97 -7.96 -17.88
CA VAL A 95 6.87 -7.02 -17.67
C VAL A 95 5.62 -7.67 -18.23
N ILE A 96 4.62 -7.90 -17.37
CA ILE A 96 3.38 -8.61 -17.70
C ILE A 96 2.22 -7.63 -17.55
N THR A 97 1.55 -7.34 -18.66
CA THR A 97 0.57 -6.26 -18.75
C THR A 97 -0.77 -6.77 -19.27
N SER A 98 -1.86 -6.34 -18.63
CA SER A 98 -3.24 -6.51 -19.09
C SER A 98 -3.89 -5.14 -19.30
N SER A 99 -4.25 -4.80 -20.52
CA SER A 99 -5.00 -3.55 -20.77
C SER A 99 -6.43 -3.65 -20.27
N ILE A 100 -6.88 -2.65 -19.52
CA ILE A 100 -8.29 -2.47 -19.12
C ILE A 100 -9.00 -1.64 -20.18
N ASP A 101 -8.41 -0.50 -20.55
CA ASP A 101 -8.91 0.42 -21.58
C ASP A 101 -7.76 1.09 -22.37
N GLU A 102 -8.03 2.25 -23.01
CA GLU A 102 -7.02 2.98 -23.79
C GLU A 102 -5.96 3.70 -22.93
N THR A 103 -6.20 3.83 -21.63
CA THR A 103 -5.41 4.62 -20.68
C THR A 103 -4.97 3.85 -19.44
N ASN A 104 -5.72 2.83 -19.02
CA ASN A 104 -5.49 2.07 -17.81
C ASN A 104 -5.03 0.66 -18.15
N GLU A 105 -3.97 0.21 -17.46
CA GLU A 105 -3.44 -1.14 -17.59
C GLU A 105 -3.06 -1.73 -16.23
N VAL A 106 -3.11 -3.04 -16.10
CA VAL A 106 -2.59 -3.75 -14.92
C VAL A 106 -1.22 -4.30 -15.27
N VAL A 107 -0.21 -3.95 -14.48
CA VAL A 107 1.18 -4.34 -14.70
C VAL A 107 1.71 -5.12 -13.50
N SER A 108 2.54 -6.12 -13.78
CA SER A 108 3.38 -6.79 -12.79
C SER A 108 4.76 -7.09 -13.39
N TYR A 109 5.75 -7.20 -12.51
CA TYR A 109 7.13 -7.51 -12.84
C TYR A 109 7.51 -8.88 -12.29
N MET A 110 8.32 -9.63 -13.03
CA MET A 110 8.83 -10.93 -12.62
C MET A 110 10.27 -11.12 -13.08
N THR A 111 11.15 -11.59 -12.22
CA THR A 111 12.50 -12.05 -12.60
C THR A 111 12.71 -13.48 -12.13
N GLY A 112 13.44 -14.26 -12.94
CA GLY A 112 13.92 -15.61 -12.57
C GLY A 112 15.42 -15.65 -12.31
N SER A 113 16.08 -14.49 -12.30
CA SER A 113 17.49 -14.35 -11.96
C SER A 113 17.63 -13.19 -11.00
N THR A 114 17.97 -13.51 -9.76
CA THR A 114 18.10 -12.53 -8.69
C THR A 114 19.52 -12.47 -8.17
N GLN A 115 19.82 -11.36 -7.49
CA GLN A 115 21.02 -11.19 -6.68
C GLN A 115 20.63 -10.61 -5.34
N ASN A 116 21.30 -11.09 -4.28
CA ASN A 116 21.19 -10.53 -2.94
C ASN A 116 22.21 -9.41 -2.78
N THR A 117 21.75 -8.23 -2.38
CA THR A 117 22.59 -7.04 -2.21
C THR A 117 22.21 -6.28 -0.95
N ASP A 118 23.12 -5.48 -0.43
CA ASP A 118 22.85 -4.66 0.75
C ASP A 118 21.90 -3.51 0.35
N ILE A 119 20.85 -3.27 1.16
CA ILE A 119 19.85 -2.23 0.87
C ILE A 119 20.47 -0.83 0.82
N ASP A 120 21.55 -0.63 1.57
CA ASP A 120 22.27 0.65 1.65
C ASP A 120 22.81 1.03 0.27
N ASP A 121 23.50 0.10 -0.40
CA ASP A 121 24.11 0.32 -1.72
C ASP A 121 23.08 0.57 -2.83
N VAL A 122 21.82 0.15 -2.63
CA VAL A 122 20.76 0.24 -3.64
C VAL A 122 19.80 1.38 -3.40
N ILE A 123 19.45 1.65 -2.13
CA ILE A 123 18.42 2.63 -1.76
C ILE A 123 19.05 3.77 -0.97
N PHE A 124 19.71 3.48 0.15
CA PHE A 124 20.05 4.53 1.14
C PHE A 124 21.32 5.33 0.86
N ASP A 125 22.17 4.91 -0.09
CA ASP A 125 23.27 5.73 -0.63
C ASP A 125 22.77 6.84 -1.59
N TYR A 126 21.48 6.82 -1.93
CA TYR A 126 20.81 7.79 -2.80
C TYR A 126 19.74 8.60 -2.03
N ASP A 127 19.48 9.83 -2.48
CA ASP A 127 18.34 10.64 -1.99
C ASP A 127 17.09 10.54 -2.89
N GLY A 128 17.23 9.95 -4.08
CA GLY A 128 16.18 9.76 -5.08
C GLY A 128 15.97 10.96 -6.00
N GLN A 129 16.80 12.01 -5.89
CA GLN A 129 16.80 13.16 -6.80
C GLN A 129 17.80 13.02 -7.95
N GLU A 130 18.63 11.98 -7.95
CA GLU A 130 19.68 11.81 -8.94
C GLU A 130 19.10 11.47 -10.32
N GLU A 131 19.60 12.14 -11.38
CA GLU A 131 19.12 11.91 -12.76
C GLU A 131 19.32 10.47 -13.26
N THR A 132 20.21 9.71 -12.63
CA THR A 132 20.58 8.34 -13.02
C THR A 132 20.01 7.28 -12.09
N PHE A 133 19.36 7.67 -11.01
CA PHE A 133 18.75 6.71 -10.09
C PHE A 133 17.43 6.22 -10.68
N GLU A 134 17.25 4.90 -10.71
CA GLU A 134 16.01 4.24 -11.10
C GLU A 134 15.74 3.15 -10.06
N LEU A 135 14.60 3.24 -9.37
CA LEU A 135 14.21 2.22 -8.41
C LEU A 135 13.89 0.94 -9.16
N SER A 136 14.55 -0.16 -8.79
CA SER A 136 14.22 -1.47 -9.36
C SER A 136 12.71 -1.75 -9.22
N PRO A 137 12.04 -2.17 -10.30
CA PRO A 137 10.62 -2.48 -10.27
C PRO A 137 10.25 -3.62 -9.31
N VAL A 138 11.20 -4.48 -8.93
CA VAL A 138 10.94 -5.54 -7.95
C VAL A 138 11.04 -5.06 -6.51
N ILE A 139 11.71 -3.92 -6.25
CA ILE A 139 11.74 -3.33 -4.90
C ILE A 139 10.39 -2.66 -4.63
N THR A 140 9.52 -3.38 -3.94
CA THR A 140 8.23 -2.88 -3.43
C THR A 140 8.18 -3.04 -1.91
N SER A 141 7.21 -2.36 -1.28
CA SER A 141 6.95 -2.56 0.15
C SER A 141 6.74 -4.03 0.53
N GLU A 142 6.05 -4.78 -0.33
CA GLU A 142 5.80 -6.21 -0.17
C GLU A 142 7.08 -7.05 -0.23
N THR A 143 7.97 -6.79 -1.20
CA THR A 143 9.27 -7.49 -1.26
C THR A 143 10.19 -7.13 -0.10
N LEU A 144 10.23 -5.86 0.32
CA LEU A 144 11.00 -5.43 1.49
C LEU A 144 10.49 -6.08 2.78
N LEU A 145 9.17 -6.31 2.89
CA LEU A 145 8.59 -7.03 4.00
C LEU A 145 8.96 -8.52 3.92
N SER A 146 8.90 -9.10 2.74
CA SER A 146 9.23 -10.52 2.47
C SER A 146 10.71 -10.83 2.73
N ASP A 147 11.63 -9.90 2.42
CA ASP A 147 13.06 -10.02 2.72
C ASP A 147 13.33 -9.92 4.24
N TYR A 148 12.51 -9.17 4.98
CA TYR A 148 12.68 -8.94 6.41
C TYR A 148 12.06 -10.03 7.29
N MET A 149 10.82 -10.44 6.99
CA MET A 149 9.97 -11.24 7.89
C MET A 149 10.54 -12.62 8.24
N PRO A 150 11.10 -13.42 7.31
CA PRO A 150 11.67 -14.72 7.65
C PRO A 150 12.78 -14.62 8.70
N THR A 151 13.68 -13.64 8.53
CA THR A 151 14.76 -13.38 9.48
C THR A 151 14.22 -12.94 10.84
N TYR A 152 13.20 -12.08 10.85
CA TYR A 152 12.54 -11.64 12.07
C TYR A 152 11.88 -12.78 12.85
N VAL A 153 11.12 -13.63 12.15
CA VAL A 153 10.45 -14.81 12.72
C VAL A 153 11.45 -15.74 13.40
N ILE A 154 12.57 -16.03 12.73
CA ILE A 154 13.59 -16.94 13.28
C ILE A 154 14.35 -16.28 14.44
N ASN A 155 14.87 -15.06 14.24
CA ASN A 155 15.82 -14.47 15.18
C ASN A 155 15.17 -13.69 16.32
N SER A 156 14.10 -12.94 16.04
CA SER A 156 13.47 -12.04 17.01
C SER A 156 12.29 -12.73 17.72
N MET A 157 11.52 -13.57 17.03
CA MET A 157 10.44 -14.35 17.65
C MET A 157 10.90 -15.69 18.23
N ASP A 158 12.18 -16.07 18.04
CA ASP A 158 12.79 -17.33 18.51
C ASP A 158 12.03 -18.58 18.02
N LEU A 159 11.56 -18.53 16.77
CA LEU A 159 10.89 -19.66 16.12
C LEU A 159 11.91 -20.49 15.32
N GLN A 160 11.69 -21.81 15.28
CA GLN A 160 12.66 -22.75 14.72
C GLN A 160 12.85 -22.58 13.20
N ASP A 161 11.80 -22.14 12.52
CA ASP A 161 11.75 -21.99 11.07
C ASP A 161 10.74 -20.91 10.71
N ALA A 162 10.93 -20.29 9.54
CA ALA A 162 9.95 -19.40 8.93
C ALA A 162 9.23 -20.13 7.78
N PRO A 163 7.97 -19.81 7.50
CA PRO A 163 7.31 -20.30 6.29
C PRO A 163 8.09 -19.88 5.04
N GLU A 164 8.23 -20.78 4.07
CA GLU A 164 8.88 -20.50 2.78
C GLU A 164 8.05 -19.54 1.90
N ASP A 165 6.77 -19.31 2.25
CA ASP A 165 5.79 -18.60 1.43
C ASP A 165 5.37 -17.22 1.99
N LEU A 166 6.20 -16.54 2.80
CA LEU A 166 5.89 -15.17 3.30
C LEU A 166 6.16 -14.09 2.23
N ASN A 167 5.49 -14.20 1.09
CA ASN A 167 5.76 -13.39 -0.10
C ASN A 167 4.79 -12.21 -0.29
N SER A 168 3.74 -12.13 0.54
CA SER A 168 2.73 -11.09 0.46
C SER A 168 2.26 -10.59 1.82
N TYR A 169 1.60 -9.44 1.83
CA TYR A 169 0.94 -8.93 3.04
C TYR A 169 -0.09 -9.93 3.58
N ASP A 170 -0.88 -10.56 2.70
CA ASP A 170 -1.87 -11.56 3.10
C ASP A 170 -1.19 -12.79 3.70
N ASP A 171 -0.08 -13.28 3.13
CA ASP A 171 0.65 -14.41 3.68
C ASP A 171 1.22 -14.09 5.07
N VAL A 172 1.78 -12.89 5.24
CA VAL A 172 2.28 -12.40 6.53
C VAL A 172 1.14 -12.28 7.55
N MET A 173 0.01 -11.66 7.18
CA MET A 173 -1.13 -11.48 8.09
C MET A 173 -1.76 -12.81 8.48
N ASN A 174 -1.99 -13.72 7.53
CA ASN A 174 -2.51 -15.06 7.81
C ASN A 174 -1.58 -15.83 8.76
N TYR A 175 -0.27 -15.75 8.53
CA TYR A 175 0.69 -16.40 9.42
C TYR A 175 0.70 -15.79 10.83
N MET A 176 0.63 -14.46 10.95
CA MET A 176 0.52 -13.78 12.25
C MET A 176 -0.79 -14.10 12.97
N GLU A 177 -1.91 -14.17 12.25
CA GLU A 177 -3.20 -14.62 12.79
C GLU A 177 -3.08 -16.05 13.35
N GLU A 178 -2.47 -16.98 12.61
CA GLU A 178 -2.23 -18.34 13.09
C GLU A 178 -1.36 -18.39 14.34
N LEU A 179 -0.33 -17.53 14.45
CA LEU A 179 0.51 -17.42 15.64
C LEU A 179 -0.25 -16.82 16.83
N ALA A 180 -1.13 -15.86 16.58
CA ALA A 180 -2.01 -15.26 17.59
C ALA A 180 -3.01 -16.30 18.13
N ASP A 181 -3.64 -17.07 17.26
CA ASP A 181 -4.54 -18.19 17.61
C ASP A 181 -3.83 -19.27 18.45
N GLN A 182 -2.54 -19.48 18.21
CA GLN A 182 -1.70 -20.40 18.97
C GLN A 182 -1.19 -19.80 20.29
N GLY A 183 -1.39 -18.50 20.52
CA GLY A 183 -0.90 -17.76 21.68
C GLY A 183 0.61 -17.56 21.69
N VAL A 184 1.25 -17.60 20.51
CA VAL A 184 2.68 -17.30 20.32
C VAL A 184 2.91 -15.79 20.34
N ILE A 185 2.00 -15.04 19.75
CA ILE A 185 1.94 -13.57 19.82
C ILE A 185 0.61 -13.13 20.44
N ASN A 186 0.51 -11.86 20.82
CA ASN A 186 -0.70 -11.33 21.40
C ASN A 186 -1.75 -11.02 20.33
N GLU A 187 -2.99 -11.41 20.58
CA GLU A 187 -4.14 -10.92 19.84
C GLU A 187 -4.85 -9.85 20.67
N VAL A 188 -5.10 -8.68 20.10
CA VAL A 188 -5.92 -7.65 20.74
C VAL A 188 -6.97 -7.12 19.76
N SER A 189 -8.13 -6.73 20.29
CA SER A 189 -9.12 -6.03 19.48
C SER A 189 -8.69 -4.59 19.22
N SER A 190 -9.10 -4.00 18.10
CA SER A 190 -8.85 -2.57 17.80
C SER A 190 -9.24 -1.67 18.95
N SER A 191 -10.43 -1.91 19.53
CA SER A 191 -10.94 -1.16 20.69
C SER A 191 -9.99 -1.18 21.90
N SER A 192 -9.13 -2.18 22.04
CA SER A 192 -8.15 -2.22 23.13
C SER A 192 -7.05 -1.17 22.93
N LEU A 193 -6.68 -0.86 21.69
CA LEU A 193 -5.74 0.20 21.35
C LEU A 193 -6.43 1.58 21.38
N GLU A 194 -7.61 1.69 20.77
CA GLU A 194 -8.38 2.95 20.63
C GLU A 194 -8.81 3.56 21.97
N ASN A 195 -9.04 2.74 22.99
CA ASN A 195 -9.51 3.23 24.30
C ASN A 195 -8.38 3.65 25.25
N MET A 196 -7.11 3.59 24.82
CA MET A 196 -5.97 3.99 25.62
C MET A 196 -5.48 5.39 25.26
N ASN A 197 -5.20 6.22 26.27
CA ASN A 197 -4.50 7.49 26.04
C ASN A 197 -3.07 7.30 25.52
N THR A 198 -2.48 6.14 25.79
CA THR A 198 -1.18 5.72 25.24
C THR A 198 -1.29 4.22 25.06
N ALA A 199 -1.46 3.77 23.83
CA ALA A 199 -1.42 2.37 23.46
C ALA A 199 0.04 1.93 23.41
N ILE A 200 0.46 1.11 24.39
CA ILE A 200 1.81 0.56 24.43
C ILE A 200 1.76 -0.91 24.04
N VAL A 201 2.42 -1.25 22.94
CA VAL A 201 2.61 -2.61 22.44
C VAL A 201 4.04 -3.03 22.80
N SER A 202 4.16 -3.90 23.79
CA SER A 202 5.45 -4.37 24.33
C SER A 202 5.85 -5.77 23.88
N GLU A 203 4.98 -6.43 23.13
CA GLU A 203 5.18 -7.76 22.58
C GLU A 203 4.56 -7.77 21.17
N ASN A 204 5.00 -8.66 20.30
CA ASN A 204 4.39 -8.86 18.99
C ASN A 204 2.88 -9.01 19.13
N THR A 205 2.14 -8.20 18.36
CA THR A 205 0.69 -8.07 18.52
C THR A 205 0.00 -8.05 17.18
N TYR A 206 -1.04 -8.87 17.04
CA TYR A 206 -1.94 -8.92 15.91
C TYR A 206 -3.28 -8.27 16.26
N VAL A 207 -3.82 -7.50 15.32
CA VAL A 207 -5.13 -6.83 15.42
C VAL A 207 -5.91 -7.09 14.16
N GLN A 208 -7.09 -7.69 14.30
CA GLN A 208 -8.04 -7.81 13.20
C GLN A 208 -8.91 -6.54 13.11
N GLY A 209 -8.93 -5.94 11.92
CA GLY A 209 -9.80 -4.83 11.58
C GLY A 209 -9.13 -3.46 11.71
N GLU A 210 -9.92 -2.43 11.38
CA GLU A 210 -9.48 -1.03 11.41
C GLU A 210 -9.11 -0.59 12.83
N VAL A 211 -8.07 0.25 12.94
CA VAL A 211 -7.62 0.87 14.19
C VAL A 211 -7.66 2.39 14.03
N GLU A 212 -8.41 3.08 14.88
CA GLU A 212 -8.46 4.55 14.92
C GLU A 212 -7.87 5.10 16.23
N ILE A 213 -6.68 5.70 16.15
CA ILE A 213 -6.04 6.34 17.28
C ILE A 213 -6.56 7.78 17.38
N ASP A 214 -7.36 8.02 18.41
CA ASP A 214 -8.00 9.31 18.66
C ASP A 214 -6.98 10.40 19.01
N ARG A 215 -7.46 11.66 18.98
CA ARG A 215 -6.63 12.83 19.27
C ARG A 215 -5.95 12.78 20.65
N ASN A 216 -4.66 13.09 20.71
CA ASN A 216 -3.79 13.04 21.90
C ASN A 216 -3.63 11.62 22.48
N GLN A 217 -3.74 10.60 21.62
CA GLN A 217 -3.41 9.23 21.99
C GLN A 217 -2.13 8.79 21.30
N ASP A 218 -1.16 8.35 22.08
CA ASP A 218 0.10 7.86 21.52
C ASP A 218 -0.01 6.37 21.19
N LEU A 219 0.60 5.95 20.07
CA LEU A 219 0.79 4.56 19.72
C LEU A 219 2.29 4.24 19.76
N ILE A 220 2.69 3.44 20.73
CA ILE A 220 4.10 3.13 21.00
C ILE A 220 4.29 1.62 20.92
N VAL A 221 4.99 1.16 19.90
CA VAL A 221 5.47 -0.22 19.76
C VAL A 221 6.92 -0.27 20.20
N SER A 222 7.27 -1.24 21.05
CA SER A 222 8.65 -1.43 21.52
C SER A 222 9.57 -1.83 20.37
N ASP A 223 10.85 -1.45 20.45
CA ASP A 223 11.81 -1.65 19.33
C ASP A 223 11.97 -3.12 18.92
N ASP A 224 11.75 -4.06 19.85
CA ASP A 224 11.84 -5.51 19.67
C ASP A 224 10.50 -6.17 19.30
N SER A 225 9.48 -5.37 19.01
CA SER A 225 8.13 -5.82 18.72
C SER A 225 7.62 -5.22 17.42
N ILE A 226 6.66 -5.93 16.79
CA ILE A 226 5.91 -5.44 15.64
C ILE A 226 4.42 -5.49 15.96
N LEU A 227 3.72 -4.43 15.56
CA LEU A 227 2.26 -4.39 15.54
C LEU A 227 1.76 -4.71 14.12
N PHE A 228 0.97 -5.76 14.01
CA PHE A 228 0.33 -6.19 12.77
C PHE A 228 -1.14 -5.80 12.80
N ILE A 229 -1.58 -4.99 11.83
CA ILE A 229 -2.96 -4.53 11.69
C ILE A 229 -3.51 -5.08 10.38
N ASP A 230 -4.41 -6.05 10.47
CA ASP A 230 -5.17 -6.57 9.32
C ASP A 230 -6.39 -5.68 9.08
N GLY A 231 -6.12 -4.50 8.51
CA GLY A 231 -7.09 -3.44 8.26
C GLY A 231 -6.43 -2.07 8.14
N ASN A 232 -7.26 -1.02 8.09
CA ASN A 232 -6.78 0.35 7.96
C ASN A 232 -6.26 0.90 9.30
N LEU A 233 -5.31 1.84 9.23
CA LEU A 233 -4.86 2.61 10.39
C LEU A 233 -5.18 4.09 10.19
N LYS A 234 -5.96 4.64 11.12
CA LYS A 234 -6.25 6.07 11.18
C LYS A 234 -5.64 6.70 12.41
N LEU A 235 -4.97 7.83 12.23
CA LEU A 235 -4.28 8.57 13.28
C LEU A 235 -4.80 10.01 13.31
N ASP A 236 -5.45 10.41 14.40
CA ASP A 236 -5.89 11.79 14.62
C ASP A 236 -4.83 12.62 15.37
N ARG A 237 -5.07 13.92 15.55
CA ARG A 237 -4.07 14.96 15.87
C ARG A 237 -3.35 14.78 17.22
N ASP A 238 -2.21 15.47 17.34
CA ASP A 238 -1.47 15.67 18.60
C ASP A 238 -0.96 14.35 19.24
N SER A 239 -0.61 13.37 18.42
CA SER A 239 -0.21 12.02 18.82
C SER A 239 1.23 11.69 18.43
N VAL A 240 1.88 10.80 19.18
CA VAL A 240 3.17 10.20 18.81
C VAL A 240 2.96 8.79 18.31
N VAL A 241 3.55 8.47 17.16
CA VAL A 241 3.63 7.10 16.65
C VAL A 241 5.08 6.65 16.67
N TYR A 242 5.35 5.56 17.37
CA TYR A 242 6.71 5.05 17.56
C TYR A 242 6.74 3.53 17.35
N GLY A 243 7.81 3.03 16.73
CA GLY A 243 8.11 1.60 16.64
C GLY A 243 7.88 1.01 15.25
N ASN A 244 7.58 -0.28 15.16
CA ASN A 244 7.48 -1.01 13.88
C ASN A 244 6.04 -1.49 13.67
N ILE A 245 5.44 -1.14 12.54
CA ILE A 245 4.02 -1.42 12.25
C ILE A 245 3.85 -1.93 10.83
N VAL A 246 3.10 -3.02 10.67
CA VAL A 246 2.70 -3.59 9.38
C VAL A 246 1.18 -3.46 9.26
N ILE A 247 0.70 -2.88 8.17
CA ILE A 247 -0.70 -2.52 7.94
C ILE A 247 -1.16 -3.14 6.60
N ASN A 248 -2.13 -4.06 6.66
CA ASN A 248 -2.79 -4.64 5.49
C ASN A 248 -4.02 -3.80 5.09
N GLY A 249 -3.76 -2.55 4.72
CA GLY A 249 -4.79 -1.58 4.37
C GLY A 249 -4.23 -0.18 4.20
N ASP A 250 -5.12 0.81 4.17
CA ASP A 250 -4.78 2.22 4.01
C ASP A 250 -4.37 2.85 5.34
N VAL A 251 -3.53 3.89 5.25
CA VAL A 251 -3.16 4.74 6.38
C VAL A 251 -3.57 6.18 6.15
N GLU A 252 -4.38 6.72 7.07
CA GLU A 252 -4.74 8.14 7.09
C GLU A 252 -4.23 8.83 8.35
N ILE A 253 -3.41 9.88 8.16
CA ILE A 253 -2.90 10.72 9.24
C ILE A 253 -3.53 12.11 9.14
N GLU A 254 -4.48 12.39 10.02
CA GLU A 254 -5.24 13.63 10.08
C GLU A 254 -4.54 14.73 10.91
N ARG A 255 -4.21 15.84 10.23
CA ARG A 255 -3.83 17.21 10.67
C ARG A 255 -3.17 17.40 12.08
N ASN A 256 -1.90 17.88 12.08
CA ASN A 256 -1.15 18.67 13.09
C ASN A 256 -0.31 17.98 14.21
N ASP A 257 0.95 18.47 14.32
CA ASP A 257 1.98 18.28 15.37
C ASP A 257 2.24 16.82 15.78
N ILE A 258 1.98 15.89 14.87
CA ILE A 258 2.32 14.48 15.03
C ILE A 258 3.82 14.31 14.82
N GLN A 259 4.43 13.49 15.67
CA GLN A 259 5.75 12.96 15.45
C GLN A 259 5.63 11.46 15.16
N ILE A 260 6.06 11.04 13.96
CA ILE A 260 6.15 9.63 13.59
C ILE A 260 7.62 9.27 13.63
N VAL A 261 8.00 8.34 14.48
CA VAL A 261 9.36 7.79 14.62
C VAL A 261 9.23 6.27 14.51
N ALA A 262 8.90 5.81 13.30
CA ALA A 262 8.43 4.46 13.08
C ALA A 262 8.88 3.90 11.74
N THR A 263 8.84 2.59 11.63
CA THR A 263 8.87 1.88 10.34
C THR A 263 7.47 1.41 10.04
N LEU A 264 6.94 1.82 8.89
CA LEU A 264 5.59 1.54 8.45
C LEU A 264 5.64 0.76 7.13
N TYR A 265 5.12 -0.47 7.17
CA TYR A 265 4.81 -1.26 6.00
C TYR A 265 3.32 -1.13 5.72
N ILE A 266 2.95 -0.58 4.57
CA ILE A 266 1.56 -0.25 4.20
C ILE A 266 1.22 -0.93 2.87
N GLN A 267 0.22 -1.79 2.87
CA GLN A 267 -0.29 -2.45 1.67
C GLN A 267 -1.13 -1.53 0.78
N GLY A 268 -1.89 -0.61 1.38
CA GLY A 268 -2.74 0.34 0.66
C GLY A 268 -2.04 1.66 0.36
N ASP A 269 -2.82 2.73 0.41
CA ASP A 269 -2.35 4.10 0.25
C ASP A 269 -1.98 4.76 1.58
N LEU A 270 -1.10 5.75 1.52
CA LEU A 270 -0.76 6.60 2.66
C LEU A 270 -1.14 8.05 2.39
N VAL A 271 -2.05 8.59 3.19
CA VAL A 271 -2.44 9.99 3.15
C VAL A 271 -2.00 10.71 4.42
N ILE A 272 -1.06 11.64 4.26
CA ILE A 272 -0.55 12.48 5.34
C ILE A 272 -1.02 13.92 5.16
N SER A 273 -1.67 14.43 6.20
CA SER A 273 -2.04 15.84 6.35
C SER A 273 -0.86 16.75 6.74
N ASN A 274 -1.15 18.02 7.06
CA ASN A 274 -0.13 19.04 7.32
C ASN A 274 0.53 18.96 8.70
N ASN A 275 1.74 19.55 8.81
CA ASN A 275 2.52 19.76 10.04
C ASN A 275 2.92 18.44 10.70
N LEU A 276 3.88 17.74 10.08
CA LEU A 276 4.39 16.45 10.53
C LEU A 276 5.90 16.53 10.78
N THR A 277 6.36 15.91 11.86
CA THR A 277 7.77 15.60 12.05
C THR A 277 8.02 14.11 11.83
N LEU A 278 8.89 13.78 10.89
CA LEU A 278 9.31 12.41 10.61
C LEU A 278 10.66 12.11 11.26
N GLY A 279 10.72 11.03 12.01
CA GLY A 279 11.96 10.46 12.53
C GLY A 279 12.76 11.40 13.42
N THR A 280 13.95 10.93 13.73
CA THR A 280 15.02 11.66 14.38
C THR A 280 16.34 11.23 13.75
N ILE A 281 17.42 11.95 14.05
CA ILE A 281 18.76 11.59 13.58
C ILE A 281 19.17 10.15 13.99
N ASP A 282 18.75 9.71 15.19
CA ASP A 282 19.14 8.42 15.74
C ASP A 282 18.18 7.28 15.36
N ARG A 283 16.94 7.63 14.97
CA ARG A 283 15.89 6.71 14.50
C ARG A 283 15.09 7.42 13.41
N PRO A 284 15.52 7.34 12.14
CA PRO A 284 14.75 7.82 11.00
C PRO A 284 13.41 7.10 10.89
N THR A 285 12.47 7.71 10.19
CA THR A 285 11.20 7.04 9.85
C THR A 285 11.32 6.38 8.50
N PHE A 286 10.96 5.10 8.42
CA PHE A 286 10.93 4.35 7.17
C PHE A 286 9.47 4.12 6.80
N ILE A 287 9.11 4.44 5.56
CA ILE A 287 7.74 4.30 5.07
C ILE A 287 7.81 3.53 3.76
N PHE A 288 7.31 2.31 3.78
CA PHE A 288 7.25 1.44 2.62
C PHE A 288 5.79 1.23 2.27
N VAL A 289 5.35 1.76 1.12
CA VAL A 289 3.95 1.74 0.69
C VAL A 289 3.85 1.02 -0.64
N THR A 290 2.88 0.11 -0.78
CA THR A 290 2.62 -0.53 -2.08
C THR A 290 1.87 0.39 -3.02
N GLY A 291 0.91 1.17 -2.49
CA GLY A 291 0.15 2.17 -3.23
C GLY A 291 0.80 3.56 -3.25
N ASP A 292 -0.05 4.58 -3.28
CA ASP A 292 0.33 5.97 -3.41
C ASP A 292 0.61 6.62 -2.05
N VAL A 293 1.62 7.49 -2.02
CA VAL A 293 1.91 8.36 -0.87
C VAL A 293 1.51 9.78 -1.21
N LYS A 294 0.61 10.36 -0.42
CA LYS A 294 0.21 11.76 -0.53
C LYS A 294 0.58 12.53 0.72
N ILE A 295 1.57 13.41 0.61
CA ILE A 295 2.01 14.29 1.68
C ILE A 295 1.52 15.71 1.41
N SER A 296 0.75 16.27 2.36
CA SER A 296 0.14 17.58 2.17
C SER A 296 1.14 18.75 2.29
N ASN A 297 1.38 19.34 3.47
CA ASN A 297 2.29 20.50 3.60
C ASN A 297 3.00 20.49 4.94
N ASN A 298 4.14 21.18 5.03
CA ASN A 298 4.91 21.38 6.27
C ASN A 298 5.33 20.04 6.90
N VAL A 299 6.09 19.24 6.17
CA VAL A 299 6.67 17.99 6.67
C VAL A 299 8.17 18.19 6.83
N THR A 300 8.72 17.81 7.97
CA THR A 300 10.15 17.94 8.23
C THR A 300 10.72 16.72 8.95
N GLY A 301 11.99 16.37 8.73
CA GLY A 301 12.72 15.45 9.60
C GLY A 301 13.54 14.41 8.85
N TYR A 302 13.82 13.27 9.47
CA TYR A 302 14.64 12.18 8.93
C TYR A 302 13.75 11.05 8.42
N ALA A 303 13.71 10.81 7.12
CA ALA A 303 12.83 9.80 6.54
C ALA A 303 13.32 9.16 5.25
N TYR A 304 12.93 7.90 5.05
CA TYR A 304 13.10 7.16 3.81
C TYR A 304 11.73 6.65 3.35
N ILE A 305 11.33 6.98 2.13
CA ILE A 305 10.00 6.65 1.61
C ILE A 305 10.17 5.86 0.32
N VAL A 306 9.64 4.64 0.27
CA VAL A 306 9.51 3.83 -0.95
C VAL A 306 8.03 3.67 -1.24
N ALA A 307 7.59 4.05 -2.44
CA ALA A 307 6.19 3.96 -2.84
C ALA A 307 6.05 3.85 -4.37
N ASP A 308 4.86 3.52 -4.87
CA ASP A 308 4.64 3.53 -6.32
C ASP A 308 4.71 4.95 -6.88
N ASN A 309 3.93 5.85 -6.27
CA ASN A 309 3.92 7.27 -6.58
C ASN A 309 3.94 8.09 -5.29
N VAL A 310 4.59 9.25 -5.33
CA VAL A 310 4.61 10.20 -4.22
C VAL A 310 4.22 11.58 -4.71
N THR A 311 3.14 12.10 -4.13
CA THR A 311 2.69 13.47 -4.35
C THR A 311 2.96 14.31 -3.12
N MET A 312 3.71 15.40 -3.27
CA MET A 312 4.00 16.34 -2.18
C MET A 312 3.40 17.71 -2.45
N GLY A 313 2.80 18.33 -1.42
CA GLY A 313 2.44 19.74 -1.47
C GLY A 313 3.62 20.63 -1.10
N ASN A 314 3.44 21.59 -0.19
CA ASN A 314 4.41 22.67 0.02
C ASN A 314 5.17 22.60 1.35
N ASN A 315 6.39 23.14 1.34
CA ASN A 315 7.28 23.24 2.51
C ASN A 315 7.60 21.86 3.11
N VAL A 316 8.11 20.96 2.29
CA VAL A 316 8.61 19.66 2.74
C VAL A 316 10.13 19.72 2.83
N ASN A 317 10.70 19.25 3.92
CA ASN A 317 12.15 19.17 4.13
C ASN A 317 12.53 17.83 4.77
N ILE A 318 12.99 16.88 3.97
CA ILE A 318 13.34 15.53 4.40
C ILE A 318 14.85 15.34 4.31
N ILE A 319 15.45 14.80 5.37
CA ILE A 319 16.83 14.33 5.40
C ILE A 319 16.77 12.80 5.27
N GLY A 320 17.25 12.24 4.16
CA GLY A 320 17.08 10.84 3.78
C GLY A 320 16.79 10.73 2.28
N GLY A 321 15.79 9.94 1.89
CA GLY A 321 15.51 9.76 0.47
C GLY A 321 14.07 9.35 0.15
N ILE A 322 13.65 9.62 -1.08
CA ILE A 322 12.33 9.27 -1.59
C ILE A 322 12.46 8.56 -2.92
N TYR A 323 11.95 7.34 -2.99
CA TYR A 323 12.17 6.42 -4.08
C TYR A 323 10.81 5.98 -4.64
N THR A 324 10.59 6.23 -5.92
CA THR A 324 9.31 5.95 -6.58
C THR A 324 9.50 5.21 -7.90
N HIS A 325 8.56 4.32 -8.24
CA HIS A 325 8.53 3.67 -9.56
C HIS A 325 7.98 4.61 -10.63
N GLN A 326 7.13 5.57 -10.23
CA GLN A 326 6.57 6.58 -11.12
C GLN A 326 7.26 7.94 -10.97
N ALA A 327 6.90 8.88 -11.85
CA ALA A 327 7.45 10.23 -11.83
C ALA A 327 7.04 10.98 -10.55
N PHE A 328 8.03 11.51 -9.84
CA PHE A 328 7.84 12.30 -8.63
C PHE A 328 7.38 13.73 -8.94
N ASP A 329 6.22 14.16 -8.40
CA ASP A 329 5.77 15.56 -8.47
C ASP A 329 6.34 16.38 -7.32
N TYR A 330 7.45 17.08 -7.59
CA TYR A 330 8.00 18.07 -6.70
C TYR A 330 7.02 19.24 -6.56
N GLY A 331 6.23 19.24 -5.48
CA GLY A 331 5.51 20.42 -5.03
C GLY A 331 6.43 21.63 -4.81
N ASN A 332 5.87 22.80 -4.45
CA ASN A 332 6.71 23.98 -4.25
C ASN A 332 7.43 23.94 -2.89
N ASN A 333 8.72 24.32 -2.86
CA ASN A 333 9.55 24.30 -1.65
C ASN A 333 9.67 22.90 -1.03
N VAL A 334 9.90 21.88 -1.86
CA VAL A 334 10.30 20.54 -1.44
C VAL A 334 11.83 20.47 -1.48
N TYR A 335 12.43 20.06 -0.37
CA TYR A 335 13.86 19.84 -0.22
C TYR A 335 14.06 18.42 0.33
N ILE A 336 14.90 17.64 -0.34
CA ILE A 336 15.37 16.33 0.11
C ILE A 336 16.89 16.45 0.13
N GLU A 337 17.52 15.99 1.21
CA GLU A 337 18.96 16.05 1.40
C GLU A 337 19.47 14.72 1.95
N ASP A 338 20.66 14.29 1.52
CA ASP A 338 21.32 13.08 2.01
C ASP A 338 21.41 13.03 3.55
N ASN A 339 21.15 11.86 4.10
CA ASN A 339 21.35 11.60 5.52
C ASN A 339 22.71 10.95 5.79
N PHE A 340 23.75 11.77 5.89
CA PHE A 340 25.11 11.31 6.24
C PHE A 340 25.27 10.72 7.65
N THR A 341 24.18 10.64 8.42
CA THR A 341 24.18 10.18 9.81
C THR A 341 23.38 8.89 10.02
N LEU A 342 22.83 8.29 8.95
CA LEU A 342 22.19 6.99 9.02
C LEU A 342 23.17 5.93 9.55
N ASP A 343 22.77 5.26 10.62
CA ASP A 343 23.50 4.11 11.17
C ASP A 343 22.93 2.83 10.57
N ILE A 344 23.53 2.38 9.47
CA ILE A 344 23.11 1.18 8.73
C ILE A 344 23.10 -0.09 9.60
N SER A 345 23.89 -0.11 10.69
CA SER A 345 23.96 -1.26 11.58
C SER A 345 22.68 -1.47 12.42
N LYS A 346 21.80 -0.46 12.46
CA LYS A 346 20.53 -0.50 13.18
C LYS A 346 19.31 -0.76 12.31
N LEU A 347 19.47 -0.92 10.98
CA LEU A 347 18.35 -1.12 10.07
C LEU A 347 17.48 -2.30 10.50
N TYR A 348 18.09 -3.43 10.86
CA TYR A 348 17.36 -4.57 11.40
C TYR A 348 16.54 -4.25 12.67
N ASP A 349 17.09 -3.48 13.61
CA ASP A 349 16.39 -3.05 14.83
C ASP A 349 15.23 -2.07 14.51
N PHE A 350 15.29 -1.42 13.35
CA PHE A 350 14.25 -0.56 12.82
C PHE A 350 13.29 -1.32 11.90
N ALA A 351 13.31 -2.65 11.91
CA ALA A 351 12.50 -3.47 11.02
C ALA A 351 12.71 -3.17 9.52
N VAL A 352 13.93 -2.84 9.12
CA VAL A 352 14.33 -2.66 7.72
C VAL A 352 15.27 -3.81 7.36
N PRO A 353 15.07 -4.49 6.21
CA PRO A 353 15.96 -5.57 5.80
C PRO A 353 17.36 -5.00 5.50
N ASN A 354 18.41 -5.68 5.95
CA ASN A 354 19.78 -5.30 5.61
C ASN A 354 20.17 -5.71 4.19
N GLN A 355 19.58 -6.81 3.71
CA GLN A 355 19.79 -7.36 2.37
C GLN A 355 18.46 -7.45 1.67
N ILE A 356 18.45 -7.12 0.39
CA ILE A 356 17.26 -7.18 -0.45
C ILE A 356 17.55 -8.00 -1.70
N THR A 357 16.49 -8.60 -2.22
CA THR A 357 16.54 -9.39 -3.45
C THR A 357 16.17 -8.51 -4.64
N ILE A 358 17.09 -8.33 -5.59
CA ILE A 358 16.84 -7.55 -6.81
C ILE A 358 17.11 -8.39 -8.06
N GLU A 359 16.68 -7.92 -9.23
CA GLU A 359 17.06 -8.52 -10.51
C GLU A 359 18.59 -8.49 -10.70
N SER A 360 19.13 -9.56 -11.30
CA SER A 360 20.56 -9.62 -11.60
C SER A 360 20.95 -8.71 -12.76
N ASP A 361 22.10 -8.05 -12.63
CA ASP A 361 22.75 -7.30 -13.72
C ASP A 361 23.35 -8.20 -14.81
N ASP A 362 23.60 -9.49 -14.49
CA ASP A 362 24.02 -10.51 -15.45
C ASP A 362 23.25 -11.82 -15.19
N PRO A 363 22.14 -12.07 -15.92
CA PRO A 363 21.33 -13.26 -15.73
C PRO A 363 22.04 -14.58 -16.12
N ASN A 364 23.26 -14.53 -16.65
CA ASN A 364 24.07 -15.71 -16.98
C ASN A 364 25.27 -15.90 -16.04
N ASP A 365 25.46 -15.04 -15.03
CA ASP A 365 26.54 -15.19 -14.06
C ASP A 365 26.24 -16.39 -13.13
N PRO A 366 27.15 -17.36 -12.96
CA PRO A 366 27.00 -18.44 -11.98
C PRO A 366 26.84 -17.99 -10.51
N GLY A 367 27.00 -16.70 -10.20
CA GLY A 367 26.70 -16.10 -8.90
C GLY A 367 25.25 -15.66 -8.69
N THR A 368 24.37 -15.80 -9.69
CA THR A 368 22.94 -15.47 -9.54
C THR A 368 22.17 -16.59 -8.85
N ASP A 369 21.29 -16.21 -7.94
CA ASP A 369 20.32 -17.14 -7.37
C ASP A 369 19.18 -17.31 -8.39
N SER A 370 18.78 -18.56 -8.63
CA SER A 370 17.67 -18.91 -9.53
C SER A 370 16.34 -18.85 -8.78
N GLU A 371 16.16 -17.82 -7.97
CA GLU A 371 14.92 -17.59 -7.25
C GLU A 371 13.98 -16.73 -8.11
N VAL A 372 12.71 -17.10 -8.10
CA VAL A 372 11.70 -16.36 -8.85
C VAL A 372 11.09 -15.33 -7.93
N VAL A 373 11.27 -14.06 -8.26
CA VAL A 373 10.65 -12.93 -7.56
C VAL A 373 9.67 -12.25 -8.51
N PHE A 374 8.49 -11.92 -8.01
CA PHE A 374 7.51 -11.15 -8.77
C PHE A 374 6.71 -10.21 -7.88
N THR A 375 6.17 -9.15 -8.49
CA THR A 375 5.34 -8.16 -7.79
C THR A 375 3.87 -8.50 -7.92
N TYR A 376 3.05 -8.09 -6.96
CA TYR A 376 1.60 -8.14 -7.11
C TYR A 376 1.13 -7.28 -8.31
N PRO A 377 0.10 -7.69 -9.08
CA PRO A 377 -0.41 -6.89 -10.19
C PRO A 377 -1.10 -5.61 -9.72
N LYS A 378 -0.69 -4.47 -10.26
CA LYS A 378 -1.20 -3.15 -9.89
C LYS A 378 -1.68 -2.36 -11.10
N LEU A 379 -2.61 -1.44 -10.87
CA LEU A 379 -3.03 -0.48 -11.87
C LEU A 379 -1.86 0.48 -12.18
N ASN A 380 -1.64 0.77 -13.46
CA ASN A 380 -0.65 1.72 -13.97
C ASN A 380 -1.35 2.81 -14.78
#